data_AF-A0A931SYR7-F1
#
_entry.id   AF-A0A931SYR7-F1
#
_cell.length_a   1.000
_cell.length_b   1.000
_cell.length_c   1.000
_cell.angle_alpha   90.00
_cell.angle_beta   90.00
_cell.angle_gamma   90.00
#
_symmetry.space_group_name_H-M   'P 1'
#
loop_
_entity.id
_entity.type
_entity.pdbx_description
1 polymer ?
#
loop_
_entity_poly.entity_id
_entity_poly.type
_entity_poly.pdbx_seq_one_letter_code
_entity_poly.pdbx_strand_id
1 'polypeptide(L)' 'MVVGVLHIQFSLPSANNLKDKRRLLTSLLDRLHNRFNVAAAEVDQQDSWRRAG' A
#
# COMPACT_ATOMS: atom_id res chain seq x y z
N MET A 1 -15.70 -10.93 -18.88
CA MET A 1 -15.26 -10.48 -17.53
C MET A 1 -14.30 -9.32 -17.74
N VAL A 2 -14.60 -8.14 -17.18
CA VAL A 2 -13.73 -6.96 -17.27
C VAL A 2 -13.00 -6.82 -15.95
N VAL A 3 -11.67 -6.72 -15.97
CA VAL A 3 -10.84 -6.53 -14.79
C VAL A 3 -10.14 -5.18 -14.91
N GLY A 4 -10.34 -4.31 -13.92
CA GLY A 4 -9.60 -3.08 -13.78
C GLY A 4 -8.35 -3.32 -12.94
N VAL A 5 -7.21 -2.80 -13.37
CA VAL A 5 -5.94 -2.85 -12.63
C VAL A 5 -5.45 -1.43 -12.43
N LEU A 6 -4.92 -1.15 -11.24
CA LEU A 6 -4.37 0.14 -10.87
C LEU A 6 -3.06 -0.07 -10.11
N HIS A 7 -2.00 0.62 -10.52
CA HIS A 7 -0.77 0.75 -9.74
C HIS A 7 -0.65 2.19 -9.24
N ILE A 8 -0.30 2.33 -7.96
CA ILE A 8 -0.15 3.63 -7.29
C ILE A 8 1.18 3.61 -6.54
N GLN A 9 1.96 4.68 -6.69
CA GLN A 9 3.15 4.90 -5.89
C GLN A 9 2.89 5.93 -4.79
N PHE A 10 3.28 5.59 -3.57
CA PHE A 10 3.17 6.46 -2.40
C PHE A 10 4.54 6.95 -1.96
N SER A 11 4.63 8.24 -1.65
CA SER A 11 5.73 8.81 -0.87
C SER A 11 5.32 8.83 0.60
N LEU A 12 6.15 8.25 1.48
CA LEU A 12 5.91 8.11 2.91
C LEU A 12 6.94 8.93 3.70
N PRO A 13 6.85 10.28 3.68
CA PRO A 13 7.82 11.13 4.35
C PRO A 13 7.84 10.96 5.88
N SER A 14 6.72 10.49 6.46
CA SER A 14 6.55 10.34 7.91
C SER A 14 6.91 8.96 8.47
N ALA A 15 7.07 7.95 7.62
CA ALA A 15 7.59 6.66 8.08
C ALA A 15 9.07 6.86 8.45
N ASN A 16 9.61 6.19 9.47
CA ASN A 16 11.04 6.28 9.81
C ASN A 16 11.77 4.94 9.77
N ASN A 17 11.04 3.85 9.56
CA ASN A 17 11.57 2.50 9.45
C ASN A 17 10.58 1.60 8.68
N LEU A 18 10.99 0.37 8.35
CA LEU A 18 10.16 -0.59 7.61
C LEU A 18 8.88 -0.99 8.35
N LYS A 19 8.89 -1.05 9.68
CA LYS A 19 7.70 -1.39 10.48
C LYS A 19 6.66 -0.27 10.41
N ASP A 20 7.08 0.99 10.43
CA ASP A 20 6.18 2.15 10.30
C ASP A 20 5.47 2.13 8.95
N LYS A 21 6.23 1.90 7.86
CA LYS A 21 5.66 1.71 6.53
C LYS A 21 4.64 0.57 6.51
N ARG A 22 5.01 -0.61 7.02
CA ARG A 22 4.11 -1.78 7.07
C ARG A 22 2.83 -1.44 7.83
N ARG A 23 2.93 -0.79 8.98
CA ARG A 23 1.76 -0.36 9.77
C ARG A 23 0.84 0.58 8.98
N LEU A 24 1.41 1.56 8.28
CA LEU A 24 0.65 2.50 7.44
C LEU A 24 -0.05 1.78 6.29
N LEU A 25 0.68 0.94 5.55
CA LEU A 25 0.16 0.19 4.41
C LEU A 25 -0.91 -0.82 4.82
N THR A 26 -0.69 -1.58 5.90
CA THR A 26 -1.69 -2.52 6.44
C THR A 26 -2.99 -1.79 6.76
N SER A 27 -2.92 -0.65 7.47
CA SER A 27 -4.14 0.13 7.75
C SER A 27 -4.83 0.65 6.49
N LEU A 28 -4.08 1.00 5.45
CA LEU A 28 -4.60 1.49 4.18
C LEU A 28 -5.29 0.37 3.39
N LEU A 29 -4.63 -0.79 3.27
CA LEU A 29 -5.16 -1.98 2.62
C LEU A 29 -6.43 -2.49 3.33
N ASP A 30 -6.41 -2.57 4.67
CA ASP A 30 -7.58 -2.97 5.46
C ASP A 30 -8.77 -2.04 5.21
N ARG A 31 -8.55 -0.72 5.13
CA ARG A 31 -9.61 0.24 4.81
C ARG A 31 -10.15 0.07 3.39
N LEU A 32 -9.29 -0.24 2.43
CA LEU A 32 -9.70 -0.47 1.04
C LEU A 32 -10.53 -1.75 0.93
N HIS A 33 -10.08 -2.85 1.54
CA HIS A 33 -10.81 -4.12 1.60
C HIS A 33 -12.16 -3.98 2.30
N ASN A 34 -12.24 -3.20 3.38
CA ASN A 34 -13.50 -3.00 4.12
C ASN A 34 -14.49 -2.08 3.39
N ARG A 35 -14.01 -1.14 2.56
CA ARG A 35 -14.87 -0.15 1.88
C ARG A 35 -15.23 -0.55 0.45
N PHE A 36 -14.37 -1.30 -0.23
CA PHE A 36 -14.51 -1.65 -1.63
C PHE A 36 -14.24 -3.14 -1.84
N ASN A 37 -14.92 -3.75 -2.81
CA ASN A 37 -14.68 -5.14 -3.20
C ASN A 37 -13.47 -5.22 -4.17
N VAL A 38 -12.28 -4.87 -3.67
CA VAL A 38 -11.03 -4.84 -4.44
C VAL A 38 -9.98 -5.73 -3.81
N ALA A 39 -9.10 -6.32 -4.61
CA ALA A 39 -7.87 -6.92 -4.11
C ALA A 39 -6.72 -5.92 -4.29
N ALA A 40 -5.96 -5.66 -3.23
CA ALA A 40 -4.83 -4.73 -3.25
C ALA A 40 -3.65 -5.32 -2.47
N ALA A 41 -2.43 -5.04 -2.93
CA ALA A 41 -1.18 -5.46 -2.30
C ALA A 41 -0.06 -4.47 -2.65
N GLU A 42 0.97 -4.43 -1.81
CA GLU A 42 2.26 -3.80 -2.15
C GLU A 42 3.06 -4.75 -3.04
N VAL A 43 3.50 -4.28 -4.20
CA VAL A 43 4.17 -5.08 -5.23
C VAL A 43 5.60 -4.58 -5.53
N ASP A 44 5.99 -3.40 -5.05
CA ASP A 44 7.35 -2.85 -5.22
C ASP A 44 7.82 -2.03 -3.99
N GLN A 45 9.10 -1.66 -3.96
CA GLN A 45 9.74 -0.79 -2.95
C GLN A 45 9.79 -1.36 -1.53
N GLN A 46 9.68 -2.68 -1.34
CA GLN A 46 9.59 -3.32 -0.01
C GLN A 46 10.78 -3.04 0.91
N ASP A 47 11.97 -2.74 0.36
CA ASP A 47 13.17 -2.37 1.12
C ASP A 47 13.28 -0.86 1.43
N SER A 48 12.41 -0.03 0.84
CA SER A 48 12.35 1.40 1.10
C SER A 48 11.21 1.71 2.08
N TRP A 49 11.50 2.34 3.20
CA TRP A 49 10.46 2.82 4.12
C TRP A 49 9.85 4.16 3.71
N ARG A 50 10.52 4.93 2.84
CA ARG A 50 10.04 6.24 2.35
C ARG A 50 9.20 6.15 1.08
N ARG A 51 9.09 4.98 0.46
CA ARG A 51 8.33 4.74 -0.78
C ARG A 51 7.54 3.45 -0.68
N ALA A 52 6.39 3.38 -1.33
CA ALA A 52 5.62 2.14 -1.51
C ALA A 52 5.05 2.11 -2.93
N GLY A 53 4.92 0.92 -3.51
CA GLY A 53 4.40 0.71 -4.86
C GLY A 53 3.64 -0.59 -5.01
#